data_AF-A0A9E1WVF3-F1
#
_entry.id   AF-A0A9E1WVF3-F1
#
_cell.length_a   1.000
_cell.length_b   1.000
_cell.length_c   1.000
_cell.angle_alpha   90.00
_cell.angle_beta   90.00
_cell.angle_gamma   90.00
#
_symmetry.space_group_name_H-M   'P 1'
#
loop_
_entity.id
_entity.type
_entity.pdbx_description
1 polymer ?
#
loop_
_entity_poly.entity_id
_entity_poly.type
_entity_poly.pdbx_seq_one_letter_code
_entity_poly.pdbx_strand_id
1 'polypeptide(L)'
;GSYFTAETHIRHVDEALAGALIEVRTQVLMGAGKKMHLWHEMYEGDRLLATGEHFLLHVSLETRRPSDPSDAIVAAVERVAAAHGALGTPEGAGRAVGQRP
;
A
#
# COMPACT_ATOMS: atom_id res chain seq x y z
N GLY A 1 6.30 -15.35 9.85
CA GLY A 1 5.41 -15.35 8.67
C GLY A 1 5.89 -14.32 7.70
N SER A 2 5.09 -13.99 6.69
CA SER A 2 5.36 -12.91 5.75
C SER A 2 4.05 -12.29 5.24
N TYR A 3 4.08 -11.04 4.81
CA TYR A 3 2.93 -10.38 4.16
C TYR A 3 2.83 -10.77 2.70
N PHE A 4 1.67 -11.27 2.29
CA PHE A 4 1.34 -11.65 0.93
C PHE A 4 0.27 -10.68 0.41
N THR A 5 0.46 -10.16 -0.80
CA THR A 5 -0.55 -9.32 -1.47
C THR A 5 -1.75 -10.17 -1.82
N ALA A 6 -2.91 -9.81 -1.28
CA ALA A 6 -4.18 -10.46 -1.54
C ALA A 6 -4.96 -9.75 -2.65
N GLU A 7 -4.88 -8.42 -2.70
CA GLU A 7 -5.54 -7.60 -3.73
C GLU A 7 -4.67 -6.39 -4.07
N THR A 8 -4.75 -5.97 -5.34
CA THR A 8 -4.12 -4.75 -5.85
C THR A 8 -5.09 -4.03 -6.77
N HIS A 9 -5.23 -2.72 -6.59
CA HIS A 9 -5.80 -1.82 -7.58
C HIS A 9 -4.72 -0.82 -8.04
N ILE A 10 -4.43 -0.79 -9.34
CA ILE A 10 -3.41 0.08 -9.92
C ILE A 10 -4.02 0.99 -10.98
N ARG A 11 -3.65 2.27 -10.95
CA ARG A 11 -3.97 3.25 -11.99
C ARG A 11 -2.66 3.71 -12.63
N HIS A 12 -2.53 3.51 -13.94
CA HIS A 12 -1.48 4.13 -14.73
C HIS A 12 -2.02 5.48 -15.20
N VAL A 13 -1.46 6.56 -14.67
CA VAL A 13 -1.93 7.94 -14.89
C VAL A 13 -1.17 8.59 -16.04
N ASP A 14 0.14 8.35 -16.11
CA ASP A 14 1.02 8.92 -17.12
C ASP A 14 2.14 7.92 -17.47
N GLU A 15 2.82 8.13 -18.61
CA GLU A 15 3.90 7.26 -19.07
C GLU A 15 5.24 7.59 -18.41
N ALA A 16 6.03 6.56 -18.16
CA ALA A 16 7.41 6.67 -17.72
C ALA A 16 8.35 6.21 -18.85
N LEU A 17 9.39 6.99 -19.14
CA LEU A 17 10.37 6.65 -20.18
C LEU A 17 11.57 5.89 -19.59
N ALA A 18 12.28 5.17 -20.44
CA ALA A 18 13.50 4.47 -20.04
C ALA A 18 14.54 5.47 -19.49
N GLY A 19 15.09 5.17 -18.33
CA GLY A 19 16.06 6.04 -17.65
C GLY A 19 15.45 7.12 -16.76
N ALA A 20 14.11 7.23 -16.67
CA ALA A 20 13.45 8.12 -15.73
C ALA A 20 13.85 7.82 -14.28
N LEU A 21 14.07 8.88 -13.49
CA LEU A 21 14.29 8.77 -12.05
C LEU A 21 12.93 8.75 -11.34
N ILE A 22 12.63 7.64 -10.68
CA ILE A 22 11.34 7.39 -10.04
C ILE A 22 11.44 7.50 -8.52
N GLU A 23 10.50 8.21 -7.92
CA GLU A 23 10.24 8.19 -6.48
C GLU A 23 8.91 7.47 -6.21
N VAL A 24 8.89 6.54 -5.24
CA VAL A 24 7.64 5.93 -4.76
C VAL A 24 7.38 6.38 -3.34
N ARG A 25 6.31 7.14 -3.15
CA ARG A 25 5.82 7.55 -1.84
C ARG A 25 4.84 6.50 -1.34
N THR A 26 5.03 6.04 -0.11
CA THR A 26 4.19 4.98 0.47
C THR A 26 3.51 5.50 1.73
N GLN A 27 2.20 5.33 1.80
CA GLN A 27 1.41 5.54 3.00
C GLN A 27 0.84 4.20 3.48
N VAL A 28 0.92 3.99 4.79
CA VAL A 28 0.23 2.88 5.46
C VAL A 28 -1.15 3.39 5.86
N LEU A 29 -2.18 3.00 5.12
CA LEU A 29 -3.55 3.41 5.37
C LEU A 29 -4.13 2.68 6.59
N MET A 30 -3.72 1.43 6.81
CA MET A 30 -4.12 0.64 7.97
C MET A 30 -3.09 -0.47 8.24
N GLY A 31 -2.82 -0.71 9.52
CA GLY A 31 -2.17 -1.93 10.00
C GLY A 31 -2.85 -2.43 11.26
N ALA A 32 -3.55 -3.56 11.18
CA ALA A 32 -4.33 -4.10 12.28
C ALA A 32 -4.28 -5.63 12.27
N GLY A 33 -3.68 -6.20 13.32
CA GLY A 33 -3.43 -7.64 13.42
C GLY A 33 -2.65 -8.15 12.19
N LYS A 34 -3.23 -9.12 11.48
CA LYS A 34 -2.65 -9.72 10.26
C LYS A 34 -2.91 -8.96 8.96
N LYS A 35 -3.60 -7.82 8.98
CA LYS A 35 -3.97 -7.07 7.77
C LYS A 35 -3.12 -5.81 7.65
N MET A 36 -2.72 -5.49 6.43
CA MET A 36 -2.04 -4.24 6.11
C MET A 36 -2.61 -3.67 4.81
N HIS A 37 -2.96 -2.38 4.83
CA HIS A 37 -3.47 -1.65 3.68
C HIS A 37 -2.47 -0.55 3.33
N LEU A 38 -1.93 -0.62 2.11
CA LEU A 38 -0.91 0.31 1.61
C LEU A 38 -1.44 1.12 0.44
N TRP A 39 -0.99 2.36 0.38
CA TRP A 39 -1.11 3.23 -0.78
C TRP A 39 0.27 3.63 -1.27
N HIS A 40 0.47 3.55 -2.58
CA HIS A 40 1.68 3.95 -3.26
C HIS A 40 1.36 4.99 -4.31
N GLU A 41 2.22 6.00 -4.41
CA GLU A 41 2.24 6.97 -5.50
C GLU A 41 3.62 6.99 -6.14
N MET A 42 3.65 6.81 -7.46
CA MET A 42 4.87 6.78 -8.25
C MET A 42 5.02 8.11 -8.98
N TYR A 43 6.15 8.78 -8.78
CA TYR A 43 6.44 10.11 -9.32
C TYR A 43 7.71 10.13 -10.18
N GLU A 44 7.72 10.99 -11.21
CA GLU A 44 8.92 11.55 -11.85
C GLU A 44 8.94 13.07 -11.59
N GLY A 45 9.81 13.52 -10.68
CA GLY A 45 9.74 14.89 -10.15
C GLY A 45 8.38 15.13 -9.49
N ASP A 46 7.61 16.09 -10.00
CA ASP A 46 6.26 16.42 -9.51
C ASP A 46 5.13 15.75 -10.32
N ARG A 47 5.46 14.97 -11.36
CA ARG A 47 4.45 14.29 -12.19
C ARG A 47 4.06 12.95 -11.56
N LEU A 48 2.77 12.78 -11.29
CA LEU A 48 2.21 11.50 -10.87
C LEU A 48 2.08 10.55 -12.07
N LEU A 49 2.79 9.42 -12.00
CA LEU A 49 2.83 8.41 -13.04
C LEU A 49 1.84 7.27 -12.78
N ALA A 50 1.75 6.82 -11.54
CA ALA A 50 0.85 5.74 -11.16
C ALA A 50 0.48 5.78 -9.68
N THR A 51 -0.68 5.21 -9.36
CA THR A 51 -1.10 4.95 -7.97
C THR A 51 -1.33 3.45 -7.78
N GLY A 52 -0.93 2.89 -6.64
CA GLY A 52 -1.17 1.50 -6.28
C GLY A 52 -1.80 1.38 -4.89
N GLU A 53 -2.99 0.81 -4.81
CA GLU A 53 -3.65 0.43 -3.56
C GLU A 53 -3.51 -1.08 -3.36
N HIS A 54 -2.94 -1.49 -2.23
CA HIS A 54 -2.61 -2.88 -1.97
C HIS A 54 -3.16 -3.33 -0.63
N PHE A 55 -3.90 -4.45 -0.64
CA PHE A 55 -4.30 -5.14 0.57
C PHE A 55 -3.44 -6.38 0.77
N LEU A 56 -2.77 -6.47 1.92
CA LEU A 56 -1.86 -7.55 2.27
C LEU A 56 -2.34 -8.29 3.52
N LEU A 57 -2.08 -9.60 3.53
CA LEU A 57 -2.33 -10.49 4.66
C LEU A 57 -1.02 -11.11 5.14
N HIS A 58 -0.76 -11.08 6.44
CA HIS A 58 0.33 -11.83 7.03
C HIS A 58 -0.03 -13.33 7.10
N VAL A 59 0.88 -14.15 6.61
CA VAL A 59 0.71 -15.59 6.40
C VAL A 59 1.85 -16.34 7.09
N SER A 60 1.52 -17.43 7.77
CA SER A 60 2.53 -18.36 8.27
C SER A 60 3.14 -19.12 7.09
N LEU A 61 4.47 -19.11 7.00
CA LEU A 61 5.18 -19.84 5.94
C LEU A 61 5.12 -21.36 6.13
N GLU A 62 4.85 -21.82 7.35
CA GLU A 62 4.70 -23.23 7.69
C GLU A 62 3.32 -23.76 7.28
N THR A 63 2.26 -23.10 7.74
CA THR A 63 0.88 -23.58 7.54
C THR A 63 0.23 -23.05 6.25
N ARG A 64 0.86 -22.06 5.59
CA ARG A 64 0.32 -21.33 4.44
C ARG A 64 -1.05 -20.68 4.69
N ARG A 65 -1.38 -20.42 5.95
CA ARG A 65 -2.65 -19.81 6.38
C ARG A 65 -2.41 -18.41 6.96
N PRO A 66 -3.43 -17.53 6.93
CA PRO A 66 -3.34 -16.24 7.62
C PRO A 66 -2.99 -16.44 9.09
N SER A 67 -2.01 -15.70 9.58
CA SER A 67 -1.56 -15.76 10.98
C SER A 67 -1.19 -14.37 11.45
N ASP A 68 -1.23 -14.13 12.75
CA ASP A 68 -0.78 -12.84 13.26
C ASP A 68 0.75 -12.68 13.10
N PRO A 69 1.24 -11.46 12.83
CA PRO A 69 2.67 -11.14 12.89
C PRO A 69 3.18 -11.22 14.33
N SER A 70 4.50 -11.12 14.53
CA SER A 70 5.04 -10.93 15.87
C SER A 70 4.64 -9.56 16.43
N ASP A 71 4.57 -9.45 17.77
CA ASP A 71 4.23 -8.20 18.45
C ASP A 71 5.11 -7.02 18.02
N ALA A 72 6.39 -7.29 17.74
CA ALA A 72 7.33 -6.27 17.25
C ALA A 72 6.92 -5.71 15.87
N ILE A 73 6.43 -6.58 14.98
CA ILE A 73 5.93 -6.17 13.65
C ILE A 73 4.61 -5.42 13.81
N VAL A 74 3.69 -5.93 14.61
CA VAL A 74 2.39 -5.26 14.89
C VAL A 74 2.65 -3.85 15.41
N ALA A 75 3.46 -3.70 16.46
CA ALA A 75 3.79 -2.42 17.05
C ALA A 75 4.47 -1.47 16.05
N ALA A 76 5.32 -1.98 15.15
CA ALA A 76 5.96 -1.15 14.13
C ALA A 76 4.95 -0.63 13.08
N VAL A 77 4.10 -1.52 12.55
CA VAL A 77 3.11 -1.13 11.54
C VAL A 77 2.06 -0.19 12.13
N GLU A 78 1.57 -0.46 13.35
CA GLU A 78 0.60 0.40 14.04
C GLU A 78 1.17 1.81 14.29
N ARG A 79 2.44 1.94 14.72
CA ARG A 79 3.08 3.25 14.88
C ARG A 79 3.12 4.02 13.55
N VAL A 80 3.47 3.36 12.46
CA VAL A 80 3.55 4.00 11.14
C VAL A 80 2.16 4.37 10.63
N ALA A 81 1.16 3.49 10.78
CA ALA A 81 -0.22 3.76 10.41
C ALA A 81 -0.79 4.95 11.20
N ALA A 82 -0.53 5.02 12.50
CA ALA A 82 -0.95 6.12 13.35
C ALA A 82 -0.33 7.46 12.91
N ALA A 83 0.97 7.48 12.61
CA ALA A 83 1.64 8.67 12.09
C ALA A 83 1.09 9.10 10.71
N HIS A 84 0.85 8.13 9.82
CA HIS A 84 0.30 8.38 8.49
C HIS A 84 -1.18 8.76 8.50
N GLY A 85 -1.94 8.46 9.56
CA GLY A 85 -3.31 8.93 9.72
C GLY A 85 -3.45 10.45 9.66
N ALA A 86 -2.41 11.19 10.04
CA ALA A 86 -2.39 12.66 9.96
C ALA A 86 -2.30 13.21 8.52
N LEU A 87 -1.92 12.39 7.53
CA LEU A 87 -1.81 12.79 6.13
C LEU A 87 -3.17 12.78 5.39
N GLY A 88 -4.21 12.23 6.01
CA GLY A 88 -5.52 12.04 5.37
C GLY A 88 -5.57 10.86 4.41
N THR A 89 -6.71 10.69 3.74
CA THR A 89 -6.92 9.65 2.73
C THR A 89 -6.47 10.16 1.36
N PRO A 90 -5.55 9.46 0.66
CA PRO A 90 -5.08 9.87 -0.66
C PRO A 90 -6.17 9.93 -1.71
N GLU A 91 -5.99 10.80 -2.70
CA GLU A 91 -6.89 10.87 -3.84
C GLU A 91 -6.82 9.58 -4.67
N GLY A 92 -7.95 8.88 -4.76
CA GLY A 92 -8.08 7.68 -5.57
C GLY A 92 -8.09 6.38 -4.78
N ALA A 93 -7.85 6.42 -3.46
CA ALA A 93 -8.05 5.27 -2.58
C ALA A 93 -9.51 4.80 -2.62
N GLY A 94 -9.72 3.49 -2.67
CA GLY A 94 -11.01 2.84 -2.80
C GLY A 94 -11.67 2.97 -4.18
N ARG A 95 -10.94 3.43 -5.22
CA ARG A 95 -11.50 3.50 -6.58
C ARG A 95 -11.60 2.13 -7.23
N ALA A 96 -12.53 2.03 -8.18
CA ALA A 96 -12.74 0.84 -9.00
C ALA A 96 -12.93 1.20 -10.48
N VAL A 97 -12.66 0.24 -11.36
CA VAL A 97 -12.89 0.39 -12.80
C VAL A 97 -14.37 0.66 -13.08
N GLY A 98 -14.65 1.67 -13.89
CA GLY A 98 -16.02 2.08 -14.25
C GLY A 98 -16.65 3.10 -13.29
N GLN A 99 -15.96 3.48 -12.21
CA GLN A 99 -16.37 4.61 -11.37
C GLN A 99 -16.30 5.92 -12.17
N ARG A 100 -17.36 6.72 -12.11
CA ARG A 100 -17.39 8.06 -12.73
C ARG A 100 -16.63 9.07 -11.86
N PRO A 101 -16.10 10.16 -12.46
CA PRO A 101 -15.48 11.25 -11.71
C PRO A 101 -16.38 11.83 -10.62
#